data_AF-A0A7V0KS48-F1
#
_entry.id   AF-A0A7V0KS48-F1
#
_cell.length_a   1.000
_cell.length_b   1.000
_cell.length_c   1.000
_cell.angle_alpha   90.00
_cell.angle_beta   90.00
_cell.angle_gamma   90.00
#
_symmetry.space_group_name_H-M   'P 1'
#
loop_
_entity.id
_entity.type
_entity.pdbx_description
1 polymer ?
#
loop_
_entity_poly.entity_id
_entity_poly.type
_entity_poly.pdbx_seq_one_letter_code
_entity_poly.pdbx_strand_id
1 'polypeptide(L)' 'FYEALQQRGKKKLQALCAVMRKLLTGLWACLKNHQSFDSTTLFSDVHLAHG' A
#
# COMPACT_ATOMS: atom_id res chain seq x y z
N PHE A 1 0.67 4.16 -6.20
CA PHE A 1 0.54 2.69 -6.06
C PHE A 1 -0.68 2.11 -6.78
N TYR A 2 -1.92 2.51 -6.46
CA TYR A 2 -3.12 1.99 -7.12
C TYR A 2 -3.11 2.20 -8.64
N GLU A 3 -2.84 3.42 -9.10
CA GLU A 3 -2.74 3.75 -10.52
C GLU A 3 -1.58 3.02 -11.21
N ALA A 4 -0.43 2.92 -10.53
CA ALA A 4 0.70 2.13 -11.02
C ALA A 4 0.32 0.64 -11.21
N LEU A 5 -0.51 0.06 -10.33
CA LEU A 5 -1.02 -1.29 -10.51
C LEU A 5 -1.95 -1.40 -11.72
N GLN A 6 -2.77 -0.38 -11.97
CA GLN A 6 -3.62 -0.35 -13.16
C GLN A 6 -2.81 -0.18 -14.44
N GLN A 7 -1.79 0.69 -14.44
CA GLN A 7 -0.86 0.86 -15.56
C GLN A 7 -0.09 -0.44 -15.86
N ARG A 8 0.22 -1.24 -14.84
CA ARG A 8 0.77 -2.60 -14.96
C ARG A 8 -0.26 -3.66 -15.40
N GLY A 9 -1.48 -3.27 -15.77
CA GLY A 9 -2.52 -4.14 -16.31
C GLY A 9 -3.40 -4.84 -15.26
N LYS A 10 -3.30 -4.51 -13.96
CA LYS A 10 -4.16 -5.13 -12.94
C LYS A 10 -5.58 -4.59 -13.02
N LYS A 11 -6.57 -5.48 -12.91
CA LYS A 11 -7.99 -5.10 -12.83
C LYS A 11 -8.22 -4.21 -11.60
N LYS A 12 -9.16 -3.27 -11.70
CA LYS A 12 -9.51 -2.32 -10.61
C LYS A 12 -9.71 -3.00 -9.26
N LEU A 13 -10.43 -4.14 -9.23
CA LEU A 13 -10.65 -4.91 -8.01
C LEU A 13 -9.35 -5.48 -7.42
N GLN A 14 -8.45 -5.99 -8.26
CA GLN A 14 -7.16 -6.50 -7.80
C GLN A 14 -6.27 -5.39 -7.25
N ALA A 15 -6.27 -4.23 -7.92
CA ALA A 15 -5.53 -3.07 -7.44
C ALA A 15 -6.09 -2.56 -6.11
N LEU A 16 -7.42 -2.55 -5.94
CA LEU A 16 -8.08 -2.18 -4.68
C LEU A 16 -7.76 -3.17 -3.56
N CYS A 17 -7.86 -4.47 -3.82
CA CYS A 17 -7.48 -5.49 -2.84
C CYS A 17 -6.02 -5.36 -2.40
N ALA A 18 -5.10 -5.04 -3.32
CA ALA A 18 -3.70 -4.82 -2.99
C ALA A 18 -3.50 -3.61 -2.07
N VAL A 19 -4.22 -2.51 -2.30
CA VAL A 19 -4.21 -1.32 -1.44
C VAL A 19 -4.76 -1.66 -0.05
N MET A 20 -5.92 -2.32 0.03
CA MET A 20 -6.56 -2.66 1.30
C MET A 20 -5.71 -3.62 2.14
N ARG A 21 -5.08 -4.62 1.52
CA ARG A 21 -4.14 -5.51 2.23
C ARG A 21 -2.96 -4.73 2.80
N LYS A 22 -2.40 -3.80 2.04
CA LYS A 22 -1.29 -2.96 2.50
C LYS A 22 -1.71 -2.10 3.70
N LEU A 23 -2.86 -1.44 3.63
CA LEU A 23 -3.44 -0.64 4.72
C LEU A 23 -3.66 -1.47 5.99
N LEU A 24 -4.21 -2.68 5.86
CA LEU A 24 -4.42 -3.56 6.99
C LEU A 24 -3.11 -3.94 7.67
N THR A 25 -2.07 -4.27 6.89
CA THR A 25 -0.73 -4.55 7.42
C THR A 25 -0.12 -3.34 8.12
N GLY A 26 -0.27 -2.14 7.54
CA GLY A 26 0.20 -0.89 8.16
C GLY A 26 -0.48 -0.63 9.50
N LEU A 27 -1.80 -0.73 9.56
CA LEU A 27 -2.56 -0.55 10.78
C LEU A 27 -2.18 -1.58 11.85
N TRP A 28 -2.05 -2.85 11.47
CA TRP A 28 -1.60 -3.90 12.38
C TRP A 28 -0.20 -3.60 12.96
N ALA A 29 0.74 -3.13 12.13
CA ALA A 29 2.08 -2.75 12.59
C ALA A 29 2.05 -1.56 13.56
N CYS A 30 1.23 -0.54 13.27
CA CYS A 30 1.02 0.61 14.17
C CYS A 30 0.45 0.18 15.52
N LEU A 31 -0.56 -0.69 15.52
CA LEU A 31 -1.15 -1.24 16.75
C LEU A 31 -0.12 -2.06 17.54
N LYS A 32 0.68 -2.89 16.87
CA LYS A 32 1.69 -3.73 17.51
C LYS A 32 2.82 -2.92 18.15
N ASN A 33 3.24 -1.83 17.50
CA ASN A 33 4.39 -1.03 17.93
C ASN A 33 3.98 0.20 18.76
N HIS A 34 2.68 0.39 19.04
CA HIS A 34 2.15 1.60 19.68
C HIS A 34 2.60 2.89 18.97
N GLN A 35 2.65 2.85 17.63
CA GLN A 35 3.05 3.98 16.79
C GLN A 35 1.83 4.60 16.11
N SER A 36 1.88 5.91 15.91
CA SER A 36 0.89 6.62 15.11
C SER A 36 0.90 6.11 13.67
N PHE A 37 -0.28 5.99 13.07
CA PHE A 37 -0.39 5.60 11.67
C PHE A 37 0.10 6.71 10.75
N ASP A 38 1.09 6.39 9.92
CA ASP A 38 1.61 7.26 8.88
C ASP A 38 1.52 6.57 7.52
N SER A 39 0.63 7.05 6.66
CA SER A 39 0.39 6.49 5.33
C SER A 39 1.55 6.71 4.37
N THR A 40 2.44 7.68 4.64
CA THR A 40 3.61 7.97 3.79
C THR A 40 4.67 6.88 3.89
N THR A 41 4.80 6.24 5.06
CA THR A 41 5.65 5.05 5.25
C THR A 41 5.13 3.83 4.48
N LEU A 42 3.82 3.82 4.22
CA LEU A 42 3.15 2.69 3.58
C LEU A 42 3.15 2.80 2.06
N PHE A 43 3.10 4.01 1.50
CA PHE A 43 3.03 4.25 0.05
C PHE A 43 4.19 5.11 -0.47
N SER A 44 5.38 4.94 0.10
CA SER A 44 6.58 5.70 -0.29
C SER A 44 6.97 5.49 -1.75
N ASP A 45 7.42 6.56 -2.42
CA ASP A 45 7.89 6.55 -3.82
C ASP A 45 9.02 5.56 -4.11
N VAL A 46 9.78 5.15 -3.09
CA VAL A 46 10.83 4.12 -3.19
C VAL A 46 10.31 2.81 -3.78
N HIS A 47 9.02 2.50 -3.59
CA HIS A 47 8.39 1.28 -4.11
C HIS A 47 7.86 1.40 -5.55
N LEU A 48 7.93 2.59 -6.17
CA LEU A 48 7.59 2.80 -7.59
C LEU A 48 8.78 2.57 -8.53
N ALA A 49 10.02 2.67 -8.01
CA ALA A 49 11.25 2.62 -8.80
C ALA A 49 11.74 1.21 -9.18
N HIS A 50 11.26 0.16 -8.50
CA HIS A 50 11.53 -1.22 -8.90
C HIS A 50 10.33 -1.74 -9.72
N GLY A 51 10.45 -1.55 -11.04
CA GLY A 51 9.63 -2.20 -12.07
C GLY A 51 9.90 -3.69 -12.12
#